data_AF-A0A9N7L4I0-F1
#
_entry.id   AF-A0A9N7L4I0-F1
#
_cell.length_a   1.000
_cell.length_b   1.000
_cell.length_c   1.000
_cell.angle_alpha   90.00
_cell.angle_beta   90.00
_cell.angle_gamma   90.00
#
_symmetry.space_group_name_H-M   'P 1'
#
loop_
_entity.id
_entity.type
_entity.pdbx_description
1 polymer ?
#
loop_
_entity_poly.entity_id
_entity_poly.type
_entity_poly.pdbx_seq_one_letter_code
_entity_poly.pdbx_strand_id
1 'polypeptide(L)'
;MDSSETQSQSAWETAPFVVEHLRLDRKPDGSFRPAASILMTPALRTSGLLASLPAEEVKSLIFLLSFVTPNGRCLPSVQEMALAMGVSENKMRARMNRLTDTQWLGKALVHEIKRPTGMDAYALSPEILAEAPWQPDDMQNLQVEPDGRLVHSVRDAIVAHSRERYTKPRADVEREIAEFYGWRRSEYAEKEETSEIAAKADPQRDDLRRRLFAVGVGGSQAEELLDAYPADQIHRQLDWLPYRNARNRSGLLLAAIEQDYAEPRAMRT
;
A
#
# COMPACT_ATOMS: atom_id res chain seq x y z
N MET A 1 5.49 -40.50 0.32
CA MET A 1 5.02 -40.07 -1.02
C MET A 1 4.08 -38.91 -0.78
N ASP A 2 4.50 -37.75 -1.26
CA ASP A 2 3.95 -36.42 -0.99
C ASP A 2 2.46 -36.31 -1.28
N SER A 3 1.70 -36.02 -0.23
CA SER A 3 0.42 -35.33 -0.36
C SER A 3 0.72 -33.84 -0.34
N SER A 4 1.09 -33.29 -1.49
CA SER A 4 1.24 -31.85 -1.68
C SER A 4 -0.13 -31.19 -1.51
N GLU A 5 -0.44 -30.78 -0.28
CA GLU A 5 -1.50 -29.82 0.01
C GLU A 5 -1.20 -28.56 -0.81
N THR A 6 -1.83 -28.47 -1.96
CA THR A 6 -1.89 -27.22 -2.72
C THR A 6 -2.86 -26.34 -1.95
N GLN A 7 -2.39 -25.69 -0.89
CA GLN A 7 -3.12 -24.59 -0.27
C GLN A 7 -3.47 -23.63 -1.40
N SER A 8 -4.77 -23.56 -1.74
CA SER A 8 -5.25 -22.64 -2.75
C SER A 8 -4.90 -21.24 -2.25
N GLN A 9 -3.87 -20.64 -2.89
CA GLN A 9 -3.42 -19.30 -2.55
C GLN A 9 -4.61 -18.35 -2.59
N SER A 10 -4.71 -17.50 -1.58
CA SER A 10 -5.84 -16.58 -1.45
C SER A 10 -5.90 -15.64 -2.66
N ALA A 11 -7.10 -15.24 -3.09
CA ALA A 11 -7.26 -14.24 -4.16
C ALA A 11 -6.45 -12.95 -3.88
N TRP A 12 -6.24 -12.65 -2.59
CA TRP A 12 -5.46 -11.53 -2.08
C TRP A 12 -3.95 -11.62 -2.32
N GLU A 13 -3.43 -12.83 -2.56
CA GLU A 13 -2.01 -13.10 -2.80
C GLU A 13 -1.68 -13.15 -4.29
N THR A 14 -2.67 -13.45 -5.12
CA THR A 14 -2.47 -13.80 -6.53
C THR A 14 -3.00 -12.75 -7.50
N ALA A 15 -4.14 -12.13 -7.21
CA ALA A 15 -4.78 -11.18 -8.10
C ALA A 15 -4.33 -9.74 -7.81
N PRO A 16 -3.90 -8.96 -8.82
CA PRO A 16 -3.54 -7.54 -8.67
C PRO A 16 -4.63 -6.67 -8.04
N PHE A 17 -5.90 -6.97 -8.34
CA PHE A 17 -7.06 -6.30 -7.78
C PHE A 17 -8.07 -7.33 -7.28
N VAL A 18 -8.79 -6.95 -6.22
CA VAL A 18 -9.82 -7.78 -5.61
C VAL A 18 -11.09 -6.96 -5.42
N VAL A 19 -12.23 -7.53 -5.78
CA VAL A 19 -13.55 -7.00 -5.44
C VAL A 19 -13.94 -7.49 -4.06
N GLU A 20 -14.19 -6.56 -3.16
CA GLU A 20 -14.81 -6.84 -1.87
C GLU A 20 -16.28 -6.44 -1.89
N HIS A 21 -17.16 -7.39 -1.57
CA HIS A 21 -18.59 -7.16 -1.40
C HIS A 21 -18.94 -6.83 0.05
N LEU A 22 -19.70 -5.77 0.23
CA LEU A 22 -20.18 -5.26 1.51
C LEU A 22 -21.70 -5.37 1.58
N ARG A 23 -22.21 -5.62 2.78
CA ARG A 23 -23.65 -5.65 3.07
C ARG A 23 -23.98 -4.51 4.02
N LEU A 24 -24.38 -3.38 3.46
CA LEU A 24 -24.75 -2.19 4.21
C LEU A 24 -26.20 -2.28 4.69
N ASP A 25 -26.54 -1.53 5.74
CA ASP A 25 -27.91 -1.36 6.25
C ASP A 25 -28.67 -2.68 6.44
N ARG A 26 -28.01 -3.68 7.05
CA ARG A 26 -28.65 -4.97 7.33
C ARG A 26 -29.86 -4.75 8.25
N LYS A 27 -31.00 -5.30 7.85
CA LYS A 27 -32.24 -5.28 8.62
C LYS A 27 -32.44 -6.62 9.35
N PRO A 28 -33.27 -6.65 10.41
CA PRO A 28 -33.60 -7.88 11.14
C PRO A 28 -34.24 -8.99 10.29
N ASP A 29 -34.83 -8.63 9.15
CA ASP A 29 -35.43 -9.56 8.18
C ASP A 29 -34.39 -10.24 7.26
N GLY A 30 -33.10 -9.92 7.43
CA GLY A 30 -32.00 -10.44 6.61
C GLY A 30 -31.77 -9.68 5.30
N SER A 31 -32.60 -8.68 4.98
CA SER A 31 -32.37 -7.80 3.83
C SER A 31 -31.21 -6.84 4.10
N PHE A 32 -30.50 -6.45 3.04
CA PHE A 32 -29.37 -5.54 3.11
C PHE A 32 -29.24 -4.75 1.81
N ARG A 33 -28.57 -3.60 1.88
CA ARG A 33 -28.15 -2.86 0.69
C ARG A 33 -26.78 -3.37 0.25
N PRO A 34 -26.64 -3.88 -0.99
CA PRO A 34 -25.34 -4.30 -1.48
C PRO A 34 -24.43 -3.07 -1.68
N ALA A 35 -23.14 -3.26 -1.45
CA ALA A 35 -22.08 -2.35 -1.86
C ALA A 35 -20.85 -3.16 -2.24
N ALA A 36 -19.92 -2.55 -2.97
CA ALA A 36 -18.65 -3.18 -3.28
C ALA A 36 -17.53 -2.15 -3.36
N SER A 37 -16.30 -2.61 -3.16
CA SER A 37 -15.09 -1.80 -3.30
C SER A 37 -14.00 -2.59 -4.03
N ILE A 38 -13.11 -1.86 -4.71
CA ILE A 38 -11.91 -2.43 -5.33
C ILE A 38 -10.74 -2.23 -4.38
N LEU A 39 -9.98 -3.29 -4.17
CA LEU A 39 -8.77 -3.28 -3.37
C LEU A 39 -7.58 -3.60 -4.25
N MET A 40 -6.53 -2.80 -4.12
CA MET A 40 -5.23 -3.05 -4.74
C MET A 40 -4.43 -3.97 -3.83
N THR A 41 -3.92 -5.07 -4.36
CA THR A 41 -3.13 -6.03 -3.58
C THR A 41 -1.62 -5.82 -3.80
N PRO A 42 -0.76 -6.41 -2.95
CA PRO A 42 0.67 -6.49 -3.22
C PRO A 42 1.00 -7.17 -4.57
N ALA A 43 0.13 -8.04 -5.08
CA ALA A 43 0.34 -8.72 -6.36
C ALA A 43 0.48 -7.74 -7.53
N LEU A 44 -0.14 -6.56 -7.48
CA LEU A 44 0.02 -5.55 -8.52
C LEU A 44 1.49 -5.12 -8.71
N ARG A 45 2.25 -4.98 -7.61
CA ARG A 45 3.67 -4.59 -7.68
C ARG A 45 4.62 -5.76 -7.90
N THR A 46 4.28 -6.96 -7.44
CA THR A 46 5.18 -8.12 -7.51
C THR A 46 5.00 -8.96 -8.78
N SER A 47 3.83 -8.92 -9.41
CA SER A 47 3.54 -9.72 -10.62
C SER A 47 4.11 -9.18 -11.93
N GLY A 48 4.76 -8.01 -11.89
CA GLY A 48 5.26 -7.33 -13.09
C GLY A 48 4.20 -6.59 -13.91
N LEU A 49 2.90 -6.73 -13.61
CA LEU A 49 1.82 -6.04 -14.34
C LEU A 49 2.00 -4.52 -14.36
N LEU A 50 2.28 -3.93 -13.19
CA LEU A 50 2.47 -2.48 -13.08
C LEU A 50 3.70 -2.00 -13.86
N ALA A 51 4.76 -2.82 -13.91
CA ALA A 51 5.98 -2.48 -14.63
C ALA A 51 5.83 -2.62 -16.15
N SER A 52 4.96 -3.53 -16.62
CA SER A 52 4.72 -3.74 -18.05
C SER A 52 3.76 -2.73 -18.67
N LEU A 53 2.97 -2.01 -17.87
CA LEU A 53 1.95 -1.10 -18.34
C LEU A 53 2.47 0.33 -18.56
N PRO A 54 2.22 0.95 -19.72
CA PRO A 54 2.45 2.38 -19.90
C PRO A 54 1.60 3.22 -18.94
N ALA A 55 2.10 4.37 -18.50
CA ALA A 55 1.42 5.23 -17.54
C ALA A 55 -0.01 5.62 -17.94
N GLU A 56 -0.25 5.86 -19.24
CA GLU A 56 -1.58 6.17 -19.77
C GLU A 56 -2.56 4.98 -19.67
N GLU A 57 -2.05 3.76 -19.77
CA GLU A 57 -2.84 2.53 -19.67
C GLU A 57 -3.13 2.18 -18.21
N VAL A 58 -2.16 2.39 -17.30
CA VAL A 58 -2.42 2.32 -15.85
C VAL A 58 -3.54 3.29 -15.45
N LYS A 59 -3.49 4.53 -15.94
CA LYS A 59 -4.55 5.52 -15.69
C LYS A 59 -5.91 5.03 -16.22
N SER A 60 -5.95 4.53 -17.44
CA SER A 60 -7.19 4.05 -18.08
C SER A 60 -7.77 2.83 -17.35
N LEU A 61 -6.91 1.92 -16.88
CA LEU A 61 -7.26 0.77 -16.05
C LEU A 61 -7.87 1.20 -14.70
N ILE A 62 -7.27 2.18 -14.02
CA ILE A 62 -7.82 2.73 -12.76
C ILE A 62 -9.19 3.38 -12.99
N PHE A 63 -9.36 4.11 -14.10
CA PHE A 63 -10.68 4.65 -14.45
C PHE A 63 -11.71 3.54 -14.61
N LEU A 64 -11.40 2.46 -15.32
CA LEU A 64 -12.31 1.33 -15.49
C LEU A 64 -12.70 0.70 -14.14
N LEU A 65 -11.73 0.44 -13.26
CA LEU A 65 -11.95 -0.08 -11.91
C LEU A 65 -12.84 0.84 -11.04
N SER A 66 -12.79 2.15 -11.26
CA SER A 66 -13.58 3.11 -10.48
C SER A 66 -15.09 3.02 -10.73
N PHE A 67 -15.52 2.37 -11.82
CA PHE A 67 -16.93 2.11 -12.13
C PHE A 67 -17.47 0.84 -11.48
N VAL A 68 -16.86 0.38 -10.38
CA VAL A 68 -17.38 -0.73 -9.60
C VAL A 68 -18.80 -0.41 -9.12
N THR A 69 -19.75 -1.25 -9.51
CA THR A 69 -21.13 -1.17 -9.07
C THR A 69 -21.28 -1.74 -7.65
N PRO A 70 -22.39 -1.46 -6.94
CA PRO A 70 -22.65 -2.08 -5.64
C PRO A 70 -22.65 -3.62 -5.65
N ASN A 71 -22.84 -4.23 -6.82
CA ASN A 71 -22.78 -5.67 -7.03
C ASN A 71 -21.39 -6.15 -7.50
N GLY A 72 -20.34 -5.36 -7.33
CA GLY A 72 -18.95 -5.72 -7.64
C GLY A 72 -18.59 -5.73 -9.13
N ARG A 73 -19.53 -5.42 -10.02
CA ARG A 73 -19.27 -5.43 -11.46
C ARG A 73 -18.65 -4.12 -11.92
N CYS A 74 -17.59 -4.19 -12.72
CA CYS A 74 -16.98 -3.04 -13.40
C CYS A 74 -17.24 -3.16 -14.90
N LEU A 75 -18.33 -2.53 -15.38
CA LEU A 75 -18.79 -2.66 -16.77
C LEU A 75 -19.17 -1.30 -17.40
N PRO A 76 -18.29 -0.28 -17.35
CA PRO A 76 -18.61 1.03 -17.90
C PRO A 76 -18.63 1.02 -19.43
N SER A 77 -19.48 1.88 -19.99
CA SER A 77 -19.50 2.21 -21.42
C SER A 77 -18.39 3.18 -21.80
N VAL A 78 -18.06 3.26 -23.09
CA VAL A 78 -17.13 4.28 -23.63
C VAL A 78 -17.55 5.69 -23.25
N GLN A 79 -18.85 5.98 -23.32
CA GLN A 79 -19.39 7.31 -23.04
C GLN A 79 -19.20 7.70 -21.57
N GLU A 80 -19.50 6.80 -20.64
CA GLU A 80 -19.30 7.02 -19.20
C GLU A 80 -17.82 7.26 -18.88
N MET A 81 -16.91 6.46 -19.44
CA MET A 81 -15.47 6.62 -19.22
C MET A 81 -14.93 7.91 -19.87
N ALA A 82 -15.39 8.25 -21.07
CA ALA A 82 -15.00 9.47 -21.77
C ALA A 82 -15.39 10.72 -20.96
N LEU A 83 -16.61 10.73 -20.43
CA LEU A 83 -17.12 11.78 -19.57
C LEU A 83 -16.30 11.88 -18.27
N ALA A 84 -16.06 10.77 -17.58
CA ALA A 84 -15.30 10.76 -16.33
C ALA A 84 -13.82 11.19 -16.52
N MET A 85 -13.20 10.87 -17.65
CA MET A 85 -11.84 11.30 -17.97
C MET A 85 -11.74 12.70 -18.58
N GLY A 86 -12.85 13.30 -18.98
CA GLY A 86 -12.85 14.59 -19.69
C GLY A 86 -12.19 14.51 -21.07
N VAL A 87 -12.40 13.41 -21.81
CA VAL A 87 -11.86 13.19 -23.16
C VAL A 87 -12.98 12.87 -24.16
N SER A 88 -12.68 12.94 -25.46
CA SER A 88 -13.64 12.50 -26.48
C SER A 88 -13.82 10.98 -26.50
N GLU A 89 -14.99 10.51 -26.89
CA GLU A 89 -15.29 9.07 -27.03
C GLU A 89 -14.32 8.35 -27.99
N ASN A 90 -13.91 9.01 -29.08
CA ASN A 90 -12.92 8.43 -29.99
C ASN A 90 -11.56 8.21 -29.31
N LYS A 91 -11.12 9.17 -28.49
CA LYS A 91 -9.87 9.03 -27.71
C LYS A 91 -10.01 7.96 -26.63
N MET A 92 -11.17 7.88 -26.00
CA MET A 92 -11.49 6.83 -25.02
C MET A 92 -11.46 5.44 -25.67
N ARG A 93 -12.11 5.27 -26.82
CA ARG A 93 -12.13 4.01 -27.58
C ARG A 93 -10.72 3.59 -28.01
N ALA A 94 -9.90 4.53 -28.47
CA ALA A 94 -8.50 4.25 -28.79
C ALA A 94 -7.71 3.75 -27.56
N ARG A 95 -7.94 4.31 -26.37
CA ARG A 95 -7.33 3.81 -25.12
C ARG A 95 -7.82 2.42 -24.77
N MET A 96 -9.12 2.16 -24.87
CA MET A 96 -9.68 0.83 -24.58
C MET A 96 -9.19 -0.23 -25.55
N ASN A 97 -9.06 0.09 -26.84
CA ASN A 97 -8.46 -0.83 -27.81
C ASN A 97 -7.02 -1.18 -27.41
N ARG A 98 -6.21 -0.21 -26.97
CA ARG A 98 -4.87 -0.50 -26.47
C ARG A 98 -4.87 -1.37 -25.21
N LEU A 99 -5.80 -1.17 -24.27
CA LEU A 99 -5.94 -2.07 -23.12
C LEU A 99 -6.38 -3.48 -23.52
N THR A 100 -7.28 -3.61 -24.49
CA THR A 100 -7.71 -4.91 -25.03
C THR A 100 -6.56 -5.63 -25.74
N ASP A 101 -5.71 -4.89 -26.46
CA ASP A 101 -4.54 -5.43 -27.15
C ASP A 101 -3.37 -5.74 -26.18
N THR A 102 -3.38 -5.15 -24.99
CA THR A 102 -2.35 -5.39 -23.98
C THR A 102 -2.56 -6.76 -23.36
N GLN A 103 -1.49 -7.56 -23.36
CA GLN A 103 -1.49 -8.89 -22.76
C GLN A 103 -0.63 -8.93 -21.51
N TRP A 104 -1.12 -9.65 -20.50
CA TRP A 104 -0.35 -10.03 -19.32
C TRP A 104 -0.58 -11.51 -19.05
N LEU A 105 0.50 -12.25 -18.80
CA LEU A 105 0.50 -13.72 -18.74
C LEU A 105 -0.15 -14.38 -19.99
N GLY A 106 0.00 -13.75 -21.16
CA GLY A 106 -0.56 -14.23 -22.43
C GLY A 106 -2.07 -14.04 -22.59
N LYS A 107 -2.73 -13.30 -21.67
CA LYS A 107 -4.17 -13.00 -21.72
C LYS A 107 -4.41 -11.50 -21.81
N ALA A 108 -5.45 -11.10 -22.54
CA ALA A 108 -5.84 -9.69 -22.62
C ALA A 108 -6.23 -9.16 -21.23
N LEU A 109 -5.98 -7.87 -20.96
CA LEU A 109 -6.35 -7.28 -19.67
C LEU A 109 -7.83 -6.93 -19.56
N VAL A 110 -8.42 -6.59 -20.70
CA VAL A 110 -9.76 -6.05 -20.81
C VAL A 110 -10.44 -6.69 -22.01
N HIS A 111 -11.75 -6.92 -21.90
CA HIS A 111 -12.58 -7.45 -22.98
C HIS A 111 -13.73 -6.50 -23.28
N GLU A 112 -14.01 -6.31 -24.57
CA GLU A 112 -15.18 -5.57 -25.04
C GLU A 112 -16.45 -6.44 -24.95
N ILE A 113 -17.49 -5.90 -24.32
CA ILE A 113 -18.83 -6.47 -24.26
C ILE A 113 -19.74 -5.65 -25.18
N LYS A 114 -20.07 -6.25 -26.33
CA LYS A 114 -21.00 -5.66 -27.29
C LYS A 114 -22.42 -5.70 -26.74
N ARG A 115 -23.07 -4.55 -26.67
CA ARG A 115 -24.47 -4.45 -26.21
C ARG A 115 -25.40 -4.26 -27.42
N PRO A 116 -26.63 -4.83 -27.39
CA PRO A 116 -27.61 -4.65 -28.47
C PRO A 116 -27.98 -3.19 -28.74
N THR A 117 -27.82 -2.33 -27.72
CA THR A 117 -28.09 -0.90 -27.77
C THR A 117 -27.02 -0.08 -28.49
N GLY A 118 -25.89 -0.68 -28.87
CA GLY A 118 -24.74 0.00 -29.47
C GLY A 118 -23.82 0.73 -28.47
N MET A 119 -24.13 0.67 -27.17
CA MET A 119 -23.27 1.20 -26.10
C MET A 119 -22.33 0.10 -25.60
N ASP A 120 -21.26 -0.15 -26.34
CA ASP A 120 -20.25 -1.14 -25.96
C ASP A 120 -19.65 -0.81 -24.58
N ALA A 121 -19.48 -1.84 -23.77
CA ALA A 121 -18.89 -1.75 -22.45
C ALA A 121 -17.59 -2.54 -22.38
N TYR A 122 -16.77 -2.28 -21.37
CA TYR A 122 -15.52 -2.99 -21.16
C TYR A 122 -15.51 -3.68 -19.80
N ALA A 123 -14.92 -4.87 -19.75
CA ALA A 123 -14.81 -5.70 -18.55
C ALA A 123 -13.35 -6.09 -18.33
N LEU A 124 -12.94 -6.23 -17.07
CA LEU A 124 -11.63 -6.73 -16.72
C LEU A 124 -11.58 -8.25 -16.80
N SER A 125 -10.40 -8.76 -17.13
CA SER A 125 -10.12 -10.19 -17.11
C SER A 125 -10.01 -10.71 -15.67
N PRO A 126 -10.49 -11.95 -15.40
CA PRO A 126 -10.52 -12.52 -14.05
C PRO A 126 -9.11 -12.76 -13.45
N GLU A 127 -8.06 -12.80 -14.27
CA GLU A 127 -6.68 -12.91 -13.81
C GLU A 127 -6.20 -11.66 -13.08
N ILE A 128 -6.79 -10.51 -13.40
CA ILE A 128 -6.41 -9.21 -12.86
C ILE A 128 -7.34 -8.82 -11.72
N LEU A 129 -8.62 -9.12 -11.89
CA LEU A 129 -9.68 -8.81 -10.95
C LEU A 129 -10.31 -10.10 -10.44
N ALA A 130 -9.94 -10.49 -9.22
CA ALA A 130 -10.56 -11.61 -8.53
C ALA A 130 -11.70 -11.14 -7.63
N GLU A 131 -12.66 -12.01 -7.38
CA GLU A 131 -13.64 -11.82 -6.31
C GLU A 131 -13.06 -12.41 -5.01
N ALA A 132 -13.07 -11.63 -3.93
CA ALA A 132 -12.71 -12.19 -2.63
C ALA A 132 -13.81 -13.17 -2.18
N PRO A 133 -13.50 -14.44 -1.88
CA PRO A 133 -14.46 -15.31 -1.22
C PRO A 133 -14.83 -14.69 0.14
N TRP A 134 -16.13 -14.59 0.37
CA TRP A 134 -16.71 -14.08 1.61
C TRP A 134 -16.27 -14.93 2.80
N GLN A 135 -15.59 -14.33 3.79
CA GLN A 135 -15.41 -14.95 5.10
C GLN A 135 -16.55 -14.49 6.03
N PRO A 136 -17.25 -15.41 6.72
CA PRO A 136 -18.41 -15.09 7.57
C PRO A 136 -18.19 -14.20 8.80
N ASP A 137 -16.98 -13.70 9.09
CA ASP A 137 -16.60 -13.32 10.45
C ASP A 137 -16.99 -11.91 10.94
N ASP A 138 -17.64 -11.07 10.13
CA ASP A 138 -18.11 -9.74 10.59
C ASP A 138 -19.47 -9.81 11.33
N MET A 139 -19.65 -10.82 12.19
CA MET A 139 -20.89 -11.07 12.92
C MET A 139 -21.01 -10.28 14.24
N GLN A 140 -19.99 -9.54 14.69
CA GLN A 140 -19.96 -9.09 16.10
C GLN A 140 -20.02 -7.58 16.38
N ASN A 141 -19.80 -6.66 15.44
CA ASN A 141 -19.61 -5.23 15.81
C ASN A 141 -20.47 -4.20 15.05
N LEU A 142 -21.76 -4.46 14.81
CA LEU A 142 -22.69 -3.39 14.40
C LEU A 142 -23.39 -2.79 15.63
N GLN A 143 -22.91 -1.63 16.10
CA GLN A 143 -23.60 -0.84 17.12
C GLN A 143 -24.85 -0.19 16.52
N VAL A 144 -26.02 -0.62 17.00
CA VAL A 144 -27.33 -0.05 16.65
C VAL A 144 -27.81 0.78 17.84
N GLU A 145 -28.18 2.04 17.63
CA GLU A 145 -28.78 2.84 18.71
C GLU A 145 -30.20 2.33 19.06
N PRO A 146 -30.66 2.53 20.31
CA PRO A 146 -31.95 2.03 20.77
C PRO A 146 -33.18 2.58 20.01
N ASP A 147 -33.01 3.59 19.16
CA ASP A 147 -34.05 4.15 18.29
C ASP A 147 -34.08 3.52 16.88
N GLY A 148 -33.21 2.55 16.60
CA GLY A 148 -33.14 1.83 15.32
C GLY A 148 -32.39 2.58 14.22
N ARG A 149 -31.70 3.69 14.53
CA ARG A 149 -30.84 4.38 13.56
C ARG A 149 -29.44 3.77 13.50
N LEU A 150 -28.91 3.69 12.28
CA LEU A 150 -27.50 3.36 12.02
C LEU A 150 -26.66 4.63 12.20
N VAL A 151 -25.60 4.53 13.01
CA VAL A 151 -24.79 5.69 13.48
C VAL A 151 -23.89 6.29 12.39
N HIS A 152 -23.62 5.57 11.29
CA HIS A 152 -22.56 5.95 10.34
C HIS A 152 -23.03 6.06 8.88
N SER A 153 -22.49 7.06 8.16
CA SER A 153 -22.74 7.23 6.72
C SER A 153 -22.05 6.12 5.91
N VAL A 154 -22.47 5.92 4.65
CA VAL A 154 -21.90 4.91 3.72
C VAL A 154 -20.38 5.00 3.61
N ARG A 155 -19.86 6.23 3.57
CA ARG A 155 -18.42 6.49 3.53
C ARG A 155 -17.75 6.04 4.83
N ASP A 156 -18.38 6.31 5.96
CA ASP A 156 -17.84 5.97 7.27
C ASP A 156 -17.87 4.46 7.53
N ALA A 157 -18.89 3.74 7.03
CA ALA A 157 -18.95 2.29 7.09
C ALA A 157 -17.87 1.61 6.23
N ILE A 158 -17.63 2.12 5.01
CA ILE A 158 -16.54 1.63 4.14
C ILE A 158 -15.18 1.94 4.76
N VAL A 159 -15.01 3.15 5.31
CA VAL A 159 -13.78 3.55 6.01
C VAL A 159 -13.58 2.75 7.30
N ALA A 160 -14.64 2.47 8.06
CA ALA A 160 -14.59 1.66 9.27
C ALA A 160 -14.25 0.20 8.96
N HIS A 161 -14.86 -0.41 7.94
CA HIS A 161 -14.55 -1.77 7.48
C HIS A 161 -13.11 -1.89 6.95
N SER A 162 -12.68 -0.92 6.14
CA SER A 162 -11.29 -0.82 5.71
C SER A 162 -10.36 -0.66 6.90
N ARG A 163 -10.71 0.19 7.88
CA ARG A 163 -9.96 0.31 9.13
C ARG A 163 -9.98 -1.01 9.89
N GLU A 164 -11.06 -1.74 10.05
CA GLU A 164 -11.06 -3.01 10.79
C GLU A 164 -10.09 -4.05 10.19
N ARG A 165 -9.96 -4.12 8.86
CA ARG A 165 -8.97 -4.98 8.21
C ARG A 165 -7.54 -4.46 8.20
N TYR A 166 -7.33 -3.15 8.13
CA TYR A 166 -5.99 -2.53 8.07
C TYR A 166 -5.51 -1.95 9.42
N THR A 167 -6.36 -1.94 10.44
CA THR A 167 -6.07 -1.48 11.80
C THR A 167 -5.83 -2.71 12.65
N LYS A 168 -4.69 -3.36 12.43
CA LYS A 168 -4.07 -4.06 13.55
C LYS A 168 -3.86 -3.02 14.66
N PRO A 169 -4.12 -3.35 15.94
CA PRO A 169 -3.81 -2.46 17.05
C PRO A 169 -2.41 -1.91 16.88
N ARG A 170 -2.24 -0.60 17.13
CA ARG A 170 -0.96 0.08 16.92
C ARG A 170 0.21 -0.69 17.54
N ALA A 171 0.00 -1.28 18.71
CA ALA A 171 0.98 -2.13 19.40
C ALA A 171 1.38 -3.40 18.63
N ASP A 172 0.46 -4.01 17.87
CA ASP A 172 0.72 -5.20 17.05
C ASP A 172 1.43 -4.83 15.75
N VAL A 173 1.04 -3.71 15.12
CA VAL A 173 1.76 -3.15 13.96
C VAL A 173 3.18 -2.75 14.36
N GLU A 174 3.33 -2.06 15.49
CA GLU A 174 4.63 -1.67 16.02
C GLU A 174 5.47 -2.89 16.43
N ARG A 175 4.85 -3.98 16.89
CA ARG A 175 5.54 -5.27 17.15
C ARG A 175 6.05 -5.90 15.85
N GLU A 176 5.21 -6.00 14.83
CA GLU A 176 5.60 -6.56 13.53
C GLU A 176 6.68 -5.73 12.83
N ILE A 177 6.58 -4.39 12.92
CA ILE A 177 7.61 -3.46 12.44
C ILE A 177 8.89 -3.66 13.25
N ALA A 178 8.81 -3.72 14.58
CA ALA A 178 9.97 -3.93 15.44
C ALA A 178 10.68 -5.27 15.15
N GLU A 179 9.92 -6.35 14.95
CA GLU A 179 10.46 -7.66 14.57
C GLU A 179 11.08 -7.63 13.17
N PHE A 180 10.41 -7.01 12.20
CA PHE A 180 10.91 -6.89 10.83
C PHE A 180 12.20 -6.06 10.73
N TYR A 181 12.35 -5.02 11.57
CA TYR A 181 13.53 -4.15 11.60
C TYR A 181 14.55 -4.51 12.69
N GLY A 182 14.33 -5.58 13.46
CA GLY A 182 15.23 -6.03 14.53
C GLY A 182 15.32 -5.08 15.73
N TRP A 183 14.31 -4.25 15.98
CA TRP A 183 14.24 -3.38 17.16
C TRP A 183 14.04 -4.23 18.44
N ARG A 184 14.96 -4.16 19.41
CA ARG A 184 14.70 -4.71 20.75
C ARG A 184 13.61 -3.86 21.43
N ARG A 185 12.59 -4.54 21.94
CA ARG A 185 11.41 -3.97 22.59
C ARG A 185 11.73 -3.38 23.97
N SER A 186 12.59 -2.35 24.05
CA SER A 186 12.81 -1.60 25.30
C SER A 186 12.45 -0.12 25.22
N GLU A 187 11.95 0.38 24.10
CA GLU A 187 11.63 1.82 23.96
C GLU A 187 10.13 2.13 23.84
N TYR A 188 9.25 1.12 23.78
CA TYR A 188 7.79 1.33 23.69
C TYR A 188 6.96 0.50 24.66
N ALA A 189 7.60 -0.25 25.57
CA ALA A 189 6.92 -0.90 26.67
C ALA A 189 7.22 -0.12 27.96
N GLU A 190 6.15 0.39 28.56
CA GLU A 190 6.01 0.68 29.99
C GLU A 190 6.60 2.03 30.48
N LYS A 191 5.73 3.05 30.43
CA LYS A 191 5.48 3.81 31.66
C LYS A 191 4.73 2.88 32.62
N GLU A 192 5.45 2.12 33.39
CA GLU A 192 5.19 1.82 34.80
C GLU A 192 6.39 1.06 35.35
N GLU A 193 6.72 1.36 36.60
CA GLU A 193 7.97 1.03 37.27
C GLU A 193 8.23 -0.49 37.28
N THR A 194 9.45 -0.97 37.07
CA THR A 194 10.40 -1.33 38.15
C THR A 194 11.75 -1.82 37.58
N SER A 195 12.85 -1.40 38.23
CA SER A 195 14.12 -2.12 38.46
C SER A 195 15.15 -2.34 37.32
N GLU A 196 16.23 -1.55 37.43
CA GLU A 196 17.64 -2.00 37.58
C GLU A 196 18.44 -2.67 36.44
N ILE A 197 17.96 -2.73 35.19
CA ILE A 197 18.80 -3.23 34.06
C ILE A 197 19.07 -2.15 32.98
N ALA A 198 18.69 -0.88 33.20
CA ALA A 198 18.96 0.24 32.30
C ALA A 198 20.39 0.82 32.47
N ALA A 199 21.40 -0.04 32.57
CA ALA A 199 22.80 0.38 32.63
C ALA A 199 23.37 0.51 31.20
N LYS A 200 23.40 1.76 30.72
CA LYS A 200 24.09 2.29 29.51
C LYS A 200 23.32 2.20 28.18
N ALA A 201 22.20 2.89 28.06
CA ALA A 201 21.85 3.48 26.76
C ALA A 201 22.78 4.69 26.55
N ASP A 202 23.54 4.72 25.44
CA ASP A 202 24.35 5.87 25.07
C ASP A 202 23.47 6.81 24.23
N PRO A 203 22.93 7.89 24.84
CA PRO A 203 21.97 8.77 24.15
C PRO A 203 22.57 9.43 22.90
N GLN A 204 23.89 9.58 22.84
CA GLN A 204 24.58 10.15 21.67
C GLN A 204 24.61 9.14 20.51
N ARG A 205 24.82 7.86 20.82
CA ARG A 205 24.78 6.78 19.82
C ARG A 205 23.37 6.63 19.23
N ASP A 206 22.33 6.74 20.07
CA ASP A 206 20.94 6.67 19.63
C ASP A 206 20.53 7.85 18.73
N ASP A 207 21.01 9.07 19.04
CA ASP A 207 20.80 10.24 18.18
C ASP A 207 21.46 10.07 16.81
N LEU A 208 22.74 9.67 16.78
CA LEU A 208 23.46 9.46 15.53
C LEU A 208 22.81 8.37 14.68
N ARG A 209 22.37 7.27 15.32
CA ARG A 209 21.62 6.20 14.68
C ARG A 209 20.34 6.74 14.02
N ARG A 210 19.55 7.53 14.74
CA ARG A 210 18.31 8.15 14.22
C ARG A 210 18.59 9.07 13.03
N ARG A 211 19.69 9.81 13.06
CA ARG A 211 20.09 10.73 11.99
C ARG A 211 20.62 10.02 10.74
N LEU A 212 21.40 8.94 10.91
CA LEU A 212 21.81 8.07 9.80
C LEU A 212 20.59 7.46 9.08
N PHE A 213 19.57 7.06 9.84
CA PHE A 213 18.31 6.57 9.27
C PHE A 213 17.53 7.62 8.49
N ALA A 214 17.46 8.85 8.98
CA ALA A 214 16.78 9.95 8.27
C ALA A 214 17.40 10.25 6.89
N VAL A 215 18.66 9.87 6.69
CA VAL A 215 19.39 9.99 5.41
C VAL A 215 19.20 8.75 4.51
N GLY A 216 18.62 7.66 5.02
CA GLY A 216 18.36 6.42 4.29
C GLY A 216 19.46 5.38 4.40
N VAL A 217 20.30 5.42 5.45
CA VAL A 217 21.26 4.34 5.76
C VAL A 217 20.52 3.22 6.50
N GLY A 218 20.67 1.97 6.05
CA GLY A 218 19.99 0.81 6.63
C GLY A 218 20.51 0.42 8.02
N GLY A 219 19.75 -0.37 8.79
CA GLY A 219 20.03 -0.62 10.21
C GLY A 219 21.34 -1.33 10.49
N SER A 220 21.64 -2.41 9.76
CA SER A 220 22.92 -3.11 9.86
C SER A 220 24.09 -2.18 9.51
N GLN A 221 23.94 -1.39 8.45
CA GLN A 221 24.96 -0.45 7.99
C GLN A 221 25.16 0.73 8.96
N ALA A 222 24.09 1.20 9.62
CA ALA A 222 24.18 2.26 10.62
C ALA A 222 24.95 1.77 11.87
N GLU A 223 24.70 0.55 12.33
CA GLU A 223 25.46 -0.04 13.44
C GLU A 223 26.93 -0.27 13.06
N GLU A 224 27.20 -0.78 11.85
CA GLU A 224 28.57 -0.91 11.33
C GLU A 224 29.32 0.42 11.31
N LEU A 225 28.66 1.52 10.92
CA LEU A 225 29.28 2.85 10.94
C LEU A 225 29.55 3.35 12.37
N LEU A 226 28.60 3.15 13.28
CA LEU A 226 28.72 3.58 14.68
C LEU A 226 29.79 2.77 15.44
N ASP A 227 30.08 1.55 15.01
CA ASP A 227 31.15 0.71 15.55
C ASP A 227 32.52 1.02 14.92
N ALA A 228 32.54 1.33 13.61
CA ALA A 228 33.78 1.54 12.87
C ALA A 228 34.34 2.97 12.94
N TYR A 229 33.50 3.98 13.16
CA TYR A 229 33.90 5.39 13.08
C TYR A 229 33.55 6.18 14.36
N PRO A 230 34.39 7.15 14.77
CA PRO A 230 34.10 8.02 15.90
C PRO A 230 32.79 8.81 15.75
N ALA A 231 32.04 8.92 16.84
CA ALA A 231 30.77 9.65 16.91
C ALA A 231 30.87 11.09 16.36
N ASP A 232 31.94 11.82 16.71
CA ASP A 232 32.15 13.19 16.25
C ASP A 232 32.35 13.29 14.73
N GLN A 233 32.99 12.29 14.12
CA GLN A 233 33.18 12.24 12.67
C GLN A 233 31.83 12.06 11.97
N ILE A 234 31.02 11.12 12.44
CA ILE A 234 29.68 10.87 11.90
C ILE A 234 28.80 12.12 12.06
N HIS A 235 28.85 12.77 13.23
CA HIS A 235 28.10 13.98 13.51
C HIS A 235 28.45 15.11 12.53
N ARG A 236 29.74 15.39 12.33
CA ARG A 236 30.21 16.43 11.40
C ARG A 236 29.75 16.16 9.97
N GLN A 237 29.86 14.92 9.49
CA GLN A 237 29.47 14.59 8.12
C GLN A 237 27.95 14.70 7.93
N LEU A 238 27.15 14.38 8.96
CA LEU A 238 25.70 14.59 8.96
C LEU A 238 25.33 16.08 8.92
N ASP A 239 26.02 16.93 9.69
CA ASP A 239 25.79 18.39 9.69
C ASP A 239 26.15 19.03 8.34
N TRP A 240 27.19 18.51 7.68
CA TRP A 240 27.67 19.02 6.41
C TRP A 240 26.88 18.54 5.18
N LEU A 241 26.09 17.48 5.33
CA LEU A 241 25.37 16.85 4.24
C LEU A 241 24.39 17.79 3.49
N PRO A 242 23.59 18.65 4.16
CA PRO A 242 22.70 19.59 3.48
C PRO A 242 23.45 20.58 2.57
N TYR A 243 24.67 20.96 2.93
CA TYR A 243 25.49 21.93 2.20
C TYR A 243 26.25 21.34 1.01
N ARG A 244 26.20 20.01 0.83
CA ARG A 244 26.88 19.29 -0.26
C ARG A 244 25.98 19.04 -1.48
N ASN A 245 24.69 19.40 -1.42
CA ASN A 245 23.71 19.27 -2.53
C ASN A 245 23.76 17.92 -3.26
N ALA A 246 23.81 16.82 -2.50
CA ALA A 246 23.95 15.48 -3.04
C ALA A 246 22.66 14.96 -3.71
N ARG A 247 22.76 14.44 -4.93
CA ARG A 247 21.67 13.71 -5.61
C ARG A 247 21.39 12.34 -4.98
N ASN A 248 22.42 11.70 -4.43
CA ASN A 248 22.32 10.50 -3.60
C ASN A 248 22.93 10.80 -2.21
N ARG A 249 22.07 11.05 -1.22
CA ARG A 249 22.47 11.54 0.10
C ARG A 249 23.13 10.45 0.96
N SER A 250 22.61 9.23 0.93
CA SER A 250 23.18 8.09 1.67
C SER A 250 24.53 7.66 1.11
N GLY A 251 24.63 7.52 -0.22
CA GLY A 251 25.89 7.16 -0.88
C GLY A 251 27.00 8.19 -0.66
N LEU A 252 26.67 9.49 -0.70
CA LEU A 252 27.65 10.54 -0.39
C LEU A 252 28.02 10.57 1.09
N LEU A 253 27.06 10.35 2.00
CA LEU A 253 27.33 10.33 3.43
C LEU A 253 28.26 9.18 3.81
N LEU A 254 28.05 7.99 3.25
CA LEU A 254 28.93 6.83 3.46
C LEU A 254 30.37 7.12 3.01
N ALA A 255 30.54 7.57 1.76
CA ALA A 255 31.86 7.92 1.23
C ALA A 255 32.52 9.05 2.04
N ALA A 256 31.74 10.00 2.54
CA ALA A 256 32.23 11.09 3.35
C ALA A 256 32.66 10.68 4.76
N ILE A 257 32.00 9.68 5.35
CA ILE A 257 32.40 9.09 6.63
C ILE A 257 33.67 8.24 6.41
N GLU A 258 33.68 7.37 5.40
CA GLU A 258 34.82 6.49 5.10
C GLU A 258 36.12 7.25 4.77
N GLN A 259 36.01 8.36 4.03
CA GLN A 259 37.17 9.12 3.54
C GLN A 259 37.39 10.44 4.31
N ASP A 260 36.68 10.64 5.43
CA ASP A 260 36.69 11.84 6.27
C ASP A 260 36.73 13.16 5.46
N TYR A 261 35.69 13.37 4.65
CA TYR A 261 35.64 14.51 3.74
C TYR A 261 35.72 15.84 4.48
N ALA A 262 36.56 16.74 3.98
CA ALA A 262 36.70 18.09 4.51
C ALA A 262 35.40 18.92 4.42
N GLU A 263 35.38 20.01 5.18
CA GLU A 263 34.26 20.94 5.26
C GLU A 263 33.81 21.45 3.87
N PRO A 264 32.49 21.48 3.58
CA PRO A 264 31.94 21.96 2.32
C PRO A 264 32.38 23.40 2.00
N ARG A 265 32.66 23.68 0.72
CA ARG A 265 33.01 25.05 0.27
C ARG A 265 31.93 26.08 0.60
N ALA A 266 30.67 25.68 0.69
CA ALA A 266 29.56 26.55 1.05
C ALA A 266 29.59 27.03 2.51
N MET A 267 30.39 26.40 3.39
CA MET A 267 30.54 26.78 4.81
C MET A 267 31.84 27.53 5.11
N ARG A 268 32.82 27.50 4.18
CA ARG A 268 34.07 28.29 4.27
C ARG A 268 33.77 29.74 3.89
N THR A 269 33.38 30.53 4.89
CA THR A 269 33.26 31.99 4.76
C THR A 269 34.60 32.63 5.07
#